data_AF-A0A221W451-F1
#
_entry.id   AF-A0A221W451-F1
#
_cell.length_a   1.000
_cell.length_b   1.000
_cell.length_c   1.000
_cell.angle_alpha   90.00
_cell.angle_beta   90.00
_cell.angle_gamma   90.00
#
_symmetry.space_group_name_H-M   'P 1'
#
loop_
_entity.id
_entity.type
_entity.pdbx_description
1 polymer ?
#
loop_
_entity_poly.entity_id
_entity_poly.type
_entity_poly.pdbx_seq_one_letter_code
_entity_poly.pdbx_strand_id
1 'polypeptide(L)'
;MQIRQHCLAFCETLEFHASEDAHVLPAIGEHQPHLRAALDRLRAEHRTVARTKEEIGTADAGRLRREPARMSREPIAHLDHEEETVLPARAEIPLPAR
;
A
#
# COMPACT_ATOMS: atom_id res chain seq x y z
N MET A 1 18.49 7.99 -16.02
CA MET A 1 17.42 7.39 -15.20
C MET A 1 16.34 8.44 -14.98
N GLN A 2 15.09 8.15 -15.37
CA GLN A 2 13.98 9.10 -15.38
C GLN A 2 13.22 9.04 -14.04
N ILE A 3 12.80 10.18 -13.48
CA ILE A 3 12.08 10.28 -12.19
C ILE A 3 10.87 9.34 -12.12
N ARG A 4 10.14 9.19 -13.23
CA ARG A 4 9.02 8.24 -13.36
C ARG A 4 9.42 6.81 -12.99
N GLN A 5 10.57 6.35 -13.50
CA GLN A 5 11.03 4.97 -13.28
C GLN A 5 11.34 4.72 -11.81
N HIS A 6 11.94 5.69 -11.11
CA HIS A 6 12.17 5.56 -9.66
C HIS A 6 10.85 5.53 -8.86
N CYS A 7 9.90 6.40 -9.19
CA CYS A 7 8.61 6.41 -8.51
C CYS A 7 7.82 5.11 -8.75
N LEU A 8 7.82 4.60 -9.99
CA LEU A 8 7.17 3.33 -10.30
C LEU A 8 7.88 2.14 -9.66
N ALA A 9 9.22 2.10 -9.67
CA ALA A 9 9.97 1.04 -9.00
C ALA A 9 9.68 1.02 -7.49
N PHE A 10 9.59 2.19 -6.85
CA PHE A 10 9.16 2.30 -5.45
C PHE A 10 7.74 1.73 -5.27
N CYS A 11 6.79 2.11 -6.13
CA CYS A 11 5.42 1.58 -6.10
C CYS A 11 5.33 0.08 -6.45
N GLU A 12 6.25 -0.47 -7.25
CA GLU A 12 6.35 -1.90 -7.57
C GLU A 12 6.93 -2.71 -6.42
N THR A 13 7.89 -2.17 -5.66
CA THR A 13 8.27 -2.79 -4.36
C THR A 13 7.09 -2.86 -3.39
N LEU A 14 6.12 -1.95 -3.53
CA LEU A 14 4.85 -1.97 -2.80
C LEU A 14 3.76 -2.85 -3.48
N GLU A 15 3.97 -3.41 -4.68
CA GLU A 15 2.92 -4.24 -5.33
C GLU A 15 2.64 -5.57 -4.64
N PHE A 16 3.47 -5.96 -3.67
CA PHE A 16 3.14 -7.08 -2.78
C PHE A 16 1.79 -6.88 -2.07
N HIS A 17 1.36 -5.63 -1.85
CA HIS A 17 0.15 -5.25 -1.12
C HIS A 17 -1.18 -5.56 -1.85
N ALA A 18 -1.23 -5.59 -3.19
CA ALA A 18 -2.48 -5.94 -3.89
C ALA A 18 -2.85 -7.43 -3.75
N SER A 19 -1.84 -8.30 -3.58
CA SER A 19 -2.06 -9.73 -3.28
C SER A 19 -2.41 -9.98 -1.81
N GLU A 20 -2.06 -9.06 -0.91
CA GLU A 20 -2.39 -9.14 0.51
C GLU A 20 -3.90 -9.06 0.72
N ASP A 21 -4.61 -8.25 -0.07
CA ASP A 21 -6.08 -8.11 0.00
C ASP A 21 -6.81 -9.44 -0.18
N ALA A 22 -6.30 -10.32 -1.06
CA ALA A 22 -6.94 -11.58 -1.42
C ALA A 22 -6.59 -12.74 -0.49
N HIS A 23 -5.43 -12.69 0.18
CA HIS A 23 -4.90 -13.84 0.92
C HIS A 23 -4.47 -13.49 2.35
N VAL A 24 -3.75 -12.39 2.55
CA VAL A 24 -3.18 -12.03 3.85
C VAL A 24 -4.20 -11.34 4.75
N LEU A 25 -4.89 -10.30 4.25
CA LEU A 25 -5.88 -9.57 5.05
C LEU A 25 -7.06 -10.46 5.49
N PRO A 26 -7.61 -11.38 4.66
CA PRO A 26 -8.62 -12.33 5.11
C PRO A 26 -8.10 -13.23 6.24
N ALA A 27 -6.89 -13.79 6.11
CA ALA A 27 -6.30 -14.63 7.14
C ALA A 27 -6.11 -13.87 8.46
N ILE A 28 -5.66 -12.61 8.41
CA ILE A 28 -5.57 -11.75 9.60
C ILE A 28 -6.95 -11.50 10.19
N GLY A 29 -7.97 -11.22 9.38
CA GLY A 29 -9.34 -10.97 9.86
C GLY A 29 -10.01 -12.20 10.48
N GLU A 30 -9.62 -13.41 10.08
CA GLU A 30 -10.06 -14.66 10.70
C GLU A 30 -9.42 -14.88 12.08
N HIS A 31 -8.11 -14.64 12.21
CA HIS A 31 -7.37 -14.84 13.46
C HIS A 31 -7.55 -13.68 14.45
N GLN A 32 -7.78 -12.47 13.95
CA GLN A 32 -7.88 -11.22 14.71
C GLN A 32 -9.14 -10.43 14.32
N PRO A 33 -10.35 -10.87 14.73
CA PRO A 33 -11.61 -10.25 14.31
C PRO A 33 -11.76 -8.77 14.71
N HIS A 34 -11.04 -8.34 15.76
CA HIS A 34 -11.05 -6.96 16.23
C HIS A 34 -10.40 -5.98 15.22
N LEU A 35 -9.61 -6.48 14.26
CA LEU A 35 -8.97 -5.67 13.22
C LEU A 35 -9.82 -5.49 11.96
N ARG A 36 -11.01 -6.07 11.86
CA ARG A 36 -11.84 -6.03 10.63
C ARG A 36 -12.05 -4.61 10.09
N ALA A 37 -12.30 -3.64 10.97
CA ALA A 37 -12.46 -2.25 10.56
C ALA A 37 -11.17 -1.65 9.97
N ALA A 38 -10.00 -1.97 10.53
CA ALA A 38 -8.70 -1.56 9.99
C ALA A 38 -8.42 -2.22 8.64
N LEU A 39 -8.74 -3.51 8.49
CA LEU A 39 -8.59 -4.24 7.23
C LEU A 39 -9.51 -3.70 6.12
N ASP A 40 -10.76 -3.33 6.44
CA ASP A 40 -11.67 -2.71 5.48
C ASP A 40 -11.18 -1.33 5.04
N ARG A 41 -10.60 -0.56 5.95
CA ARG A 41 -9.93 0.70 5.65
C ARG A 41 -8.72 0.48 4.72
N LEU A 42 -7.87 -0.50 5.00
CA LEU A 42 -6.70 -0.82 4.16
C LEU A 42 -7.08 -1.14 2.72
N ARG A 43 -8.13 -1.94 2.50
CA ARG A 43 -8.65 -2.21 1.15
C ARG A 43 -9.05 -0.93 0.39
N ALA A 44 -9.58 0.06 1.10
CA ALA A 44 -9.93 1.35 0.50
C ALA A 44 -8.69 2.20 0.18
N GLU A 45 -7.68 2.14 1.04
CA GLU A 45 -6.39 2.81 0.86
C GLU A 45 -5.63 2.21 -0.31
N HIS A 46 -5.59 0.88 -0.46
CA HIS A 46 -5.00 0.19 -1.61
C HIS A 46 -5.57 0.66 -2.95
N ARG A 47 -6.90 0.85 -3.04
CA ARG A 47 -7.52 1.43 -4.25
C ARG A 47 -7.02 2.85 -4.52
N THR A 48 -6.80 3.63 -3.49
CA THR A 48 -6.26 4.99 -3.62
C THR A 48 -4.79 4.97 -4.06
N VAL A 49 -3.97 4.09 -3.50
CA VAL A 49 -2.57 3.90 -3.90
C VAL A 49 -2.48 3.42 -5.36
N ALA A 50 -3.33 2.47 -5.77
CA ALA A 50 -3.37 1.99 -7.15
C ALA A 50 -3.67 3.11 -8.16
N ARG A 51 -4.65 3.98 -7.86
CA ARG A 51 -4.93 5.17 -8.68
C ARG A 51 -3.74 6.13 -8.73
N THR A 52 -3.07 6.35 -7.61
CA THR A 52 -1.88 7.21 -7.54
C THR A 52 -0.73 6.63 -8.38
N LYS A 53 -0.55 5.31 -8.38
CA LYS A 53 0.43 4.63 -9.23
C LYS A 53 0.13 4.85 -10.72
N GLU A 54 -1.13 4.71 -11.13
CA GLU A 54 -1.57 4.98 -12.50
C GLU A 54 -1.33 6.46 -12.89
N GLU A 55 -1.62 7.38 -11.96
CA GLU A 55 -1.37 8.81 -12.14
C GLU A 55 0.14 9.11 -12.36
N ILE A 56 1.01 8.47 -11.57
CA ILE A 56 2.47 8.55 -11.74
C ILE A 56 2.90 7.95 -13.10
N GLY A 57 2.27 6.86 -13.53
CA GLY A 57 2.52 6.21 -14.81
C GLY A 57 2.30 7.14 -16.00
N THR A 58 1.31 8.03 -15.91
CA THR A 58 0.88 8.92 -17.00
C THR A 58 1.39 10.37 -16.90
N ALA A 59 1.77 10.87 -15.72
CA ALA A 59 2.16 12.27 -15.49
C ALA A 59 3.46 12.67 -16.20
N ASP A 60 3.58 13.83 -16.86
CA ASP A 60 4.87 14.23 -17.46
C ASP A 60 6.00 14.47 -16.43
N ALA A 61 7.25 14.53 -16.90
CA ALA A 61 8.42 14.69 -16.03
C ALA A 61 8.44 16.02 -15.25
N GLY A 62 7.86 17.10 -15.80
CA GLY A 62 7.72 18.37 -15.11
C GLY A 62 6.72 18.31 -13.97
N ARG A 63 5.59 17.61 -14.17
CA ARG A 63 4.61 17.35 -13.13
C ARG A 63 5.18 16.51 -11.99
N LEU A 64 5.86 15.41 -12.31
CA LEU A 64 6.52 14.56 -11.32
C LEU A 64 7.54 15.33 -10.46
N ARG A 65 8.24 16.31 -11.03
CA ARG A 65 9.19 17.16 -10.30
C ARG A 65 8.52 18.19 -9.39
N ARG A 66 7.36 18.72 -9.78
CA ARG A 66 6.67 19.77 -9.01
C ARG A 66 5.79 19.22 -7.91
N GLU A 67 5.25 18.02 -8.10
CA GLU A 67 4.24 17.46 -7.21
C GLU A 67 4.64 16.15 -6.48
N PRO A 68 5.92 15.89 -6.14
CA PRO A 68 6.30 14.63 -5.52
C PRO A 68 5.63 14.44 -4.16
N ALA A 69 5.54 15.50 -3.34
CA ALA A 69 4.88 15.45 -2.04
C ALA A 69 3.37 15.16 -2.13
N ARG A 70 2.69 15.68 -3.16
CA ARG A 70 1.28 15.40 -3.40
C ARG A 70 1.08 13.95 -3.83
N MET A 71 1.95 13.45 -4.70
CA MET A 71 1.89 12.06 -5.19
C MET A 71 2.31 11.04 -4.13
N SER A 72 3.16 11.41 -3.16
CA SER A 72 3.59 10.51 -2.09
C SER A 72 2.67 10.51 -0.87
N ARG A 73 1.77 11.50 -0.73
CA ARG A 73 0.93 11.67 0.47
C ARG A 73 0.10 10.44 0.81
N GLU A 74 -0.70 9.96 -0.14
CA GLU A 74 -1.59 8.82 0.08
C GLU A 74 -0.81 7.51 0.27
N PRO A 75 0.24 7.21 -0.51
CA PRO A 75 1.13 6.07 -0.23
C PRO A 75 1.75 6.11 1.18
N ILE A 76 2.23 7.26 1.65
CA ILE A 76 2.83 7.37 2.99
C ILE A 76 1.77 7.16 4.08
N ALA A 77 0.63 7.84 3.97
CA ALA A 77 -0.44 7.69 4.96
C ALA A 77 -1.00 6.27 5.06
N HIS A 78 -0.99 5.53 3.95
CA HIS A 78 -1.31 4.11 3.92
C HIS A 78 -0.29 3.29 4.71
N LEU A 79 1.01 3.51 4.48
CA LEU A 79 2.07 2.81 5.21
C LEU A 79 2.03 3.12 6.71
N ASP A 80 1.84 4.38 7.10
CA ASP A 80 1.70 4.78 8.50
C ASP A 80 0.56 3.99 9.17
N HIS A 81 -0.58 3.84 8.48
CA HIS A 81 -1.71 3.08 9.00
C HIS A 81 -1.43 1.57 9.12
N GLU A 82 -0.72 0.98 8.16
CA GLU A 82 -0.29 -0.43 8.25
C GLU A 82 0.65 -0.66 9.44
N GLU A 83 1.61 0.24 9.63
CA GLU A 83 2.56 0.19 10.74
C GLU A 83 1.87 0.30 12.11
N GLU A 84 0.86 1.18 12.22
CA GLU A 84 0.10 1.37 13.45
C GLU A 84 -0.85 0.21 13.78
N THR A 85 -1.38 -0.49 12.76
CA THR A 85 -2.52 -1.42 12.97
C THR A 85 -2.20 -2.88 12.68
N VAL A 86 -1.64 -3.17 11.50
CA VAL A 86 -1.53 -4.54 10.99
C VAL A 86 -0.17 -5.15 11.29
N LEU A 87 0.91 -4.37 11.24
CA LEU A 87 2.25 -4.88 11.57
C LEU A 87 2.36 -5.44 13.00
N PRO A 88 1.80 -4.81 14.05
CA PRO A 88 1.84 -5.35 15.40
C PRO A 88 1.14 -6.72 15.48
N ALA A 89 0.01 -6.86 14.80
CA ALA A 89 -0.77 -8.10 14.79
C ALA A 89 -0.16 -9.21 13.90
N ARG A 90 0.56 -8.85 12.84
CA ARG A 90 1.27 -9.80 11.96
C ARG A 90 2.35 -10.58 12.69
N ALA A 91 3.00 -9.99 13.69
CA ALA A 91 4.02 -10.69 14.49
C ALA A 91 3.45 -11.91 15.25
N GLU A 92 2.14 -12.00 15.41
CA GLU A 92 1.45 -13.02 16.21
C GLU A 92 0.82 -14.14 15.36
N ILE A 93 0.88 -14.07 14.02
CA ILE A 93 0.21 -15.00 13.11
C ILE A 93 1.24 -15.84 12.34
N PRO A 94 1.14 -17.19 12.32
CA PRO A 94 1.95 -18.02 11.43
C PRO A 94 1.52 -17.78 9.99
N LEU A 95 2.29 -17.00 9.24
CA LEU A 95 2.05 -16.82 7.81
C LEU A 95 2.41 -18.13 7.07
N PRO A 96 1.64 -18.54 6.04
CA PRO A 96 2.00 -19.70 5.23
C PRO A 96 3.38 -19.50 4.61
N ALA A 97 4.21 -20.55 4.67
CA ALA A 97 5.48 -20.56 3.95
C ALA A 97 5.20 -20.40 2.44
N ARG A 98 5.98 -19.51 1.81
CA ARG A 98 5.98 -19.28 0.35
C ARG A 98 6.07 -20.57 -0.45
#